data_AF-A0A953NZ87-F1
#
_entry.id   AF-A0A953NZ87-F1
#
_cell.length_a   1.000
_cell.length_b   1.000
_cell.length_c   1.000
_cell.angle_alpha   90.00
_cell.angle_beta   90.00
_cell.angle_gamma   90.00
#
_symmetry.space_group_name_H-M   'P 1'
#
loop_
_entity.id
_entity.type
_entity.pdbx_description
1 polymer ?
#
loop_
_entity_poly.entity_id
_entity_poly.type
_entity_poly.pdbx_seq_one_letter_code
_entity_poly.pdbx_strand_id
1 'polypeptide(L)'
;MAARAMNITGMIMPVDMRASARRSVTGITPEFYFHKAIDNSRLVKVADPQRRREIRMFSSVVAVFFLLVMVYAWQHFSSIEYGYQIEAQRVERDRLVELNRTLRLEEAALRDPGRIDVLARRMGLESPHPGQVVSLDAGTAGDSPVMARVSPVAVIPAQ
;
A
#
# COMPACT_ATOMS: atom_id res chain seq x y z
N MET A 1 16.36 -56.91 35.43
CA MET A 1 15.29 -56.63 34.44
C MET A 1 15.78 -57.08 33.08
N ALA A 2 15.42 -58.29 32.64
CA ALA A 2 15.79 -58.79 31.31
C ALA A 2 14.51 -59.17 30.58
N ALA A 3 14.03 -58.27 29.73
CA ALA A 3 12.88 -58.49 28.87
C ALA A 3 13.30 -59.33 27.66
N ARG A 4 12.55 -60.39 27.41
CA ARG A 4 12.68 -61.31 26.27
C ARG A 4 12.49 -60.54 24.95
N ALA A 5 13.48 -60.59 24.07
CA ALA A 5 13.29 -60.24 22.67
C ALA A 5 12.82 -61.49 21.90
N MET A 6 11.70 -61.33 21.21
CA MET A 6 10.92 -62.36 20.53
C MET A 6 11.56 -62.67 19.17
N ASN A 7 12.12 -63.86 18.98
CA ASN A 7 12.60 -64.33 17.68
C ASN A 7 11.41 -64.66 16.78
N ILE A 8 11.21 -63.85 15.74
CA ILE A 8 10.24 -64.08 14.68
C ILE A 8 10.86 -65.09 13.71
N THR A 9 10.58 -66.37 13.97
CA THR A 9 10.88 -67.48 13.06
C THR A 9 9.89 -67.44 11.90
N GLY A 10 10.23 -66.67 10.87
CA GLY A 10 9.62 -66.79 9.54
C GLY A 10 10.13 -68.06 8.89
N MET A 11 9.31 -69.12 8.96
CA MET A 11 9.53 -70.42 8.34
C MET A 11 9.52 -70.28 6.81
N ILE A 12 10.69 -70.14 6.19
CA ILE A 12 10.83 -70.17 4.73
C ILE A 12 11.11 -71.62 4.34
N MET A 13 10.09 -72.29 3.79
CA MET A 13 10.22 -73.62 3.19
C MET A 13 11.12 -73.54 1.95
N PRO A 14 12.11 -74.44 1.77
CA PRO A 14 12.78 -74.56 0.49
C PRO A 14 11.80 -75.15 -0.53
N VAL A 15 11.47 -74.38 -1.56
CA VAL A 15 10.73 -74.87 -2.72
C VAL A 15 11.63 -75.88 -3.44
N ASP A 16 11.30 -77.16 -3.31
CA ASP A 16 11.86 -78.23 -4.13
C ASP A 16 11.48 -77.98 -5.59
N MET A 17 12.36 -77.28 -6.31
CA MET A 17 12.30 -77.15 -7.76
C MET A 17 12.65 -78.52 -8.37
N ARG A 18 11.67 -79.42 -8.43
CA ARG A 18 11.73 -80.56 -9.36
C ARG A 18 11.94 -79.98 -10.76
N ALA A 19 13.09 -80.30 -11.33
CA ALA A 19 13.52 -79.84 -12.64
C ALA A 19 12.45 -80.15 -13.69
N SER A 20 11.71 -79.13 -14.10
CA SER A 20 10.93 -79.16 -15.32
C SER A 20 11.92 -79.19 -16.49
N ALA A 21 11.96 -80.32 -17.18
CA ALA A 21 12.75 -80.53 -18.37
C ALA A 21 12.52 -79.39 -19.37
N ARG A 22 13.52 -78.51 -19.51
CA ARG A 22 13.49 -77.38 -20.43
C ARG A 22 13.62 -77.91 -21.86
N ARG A 23 12.50 -77.95 -22.59
CA ARG A 23 12.53 -77.92 -24.05
C ARG A 23 13.18 -76.61 -24.47
N SER A 24 14.33 -76.68 -25.13
CA SER A 24 15.03 -75.55 -25.71
C SER A 24 14.21 -75.00 -26.88
N VAL A 25 13.52 -73.89 -26.67
CA VAL A 25 12.97 -73.07 -27.75
C VAL A 25 14.08 -72.16 -28.24
N THR A 26 14.56 -72.45 -29.45
CA THR A 26 15.58 -71.68 -30.17
C THR A 26 15.03 -70.31 -30.53
N GLY A 27 15.67 -69.23 -30.08
CA GLY A 27 15.43 -67.89 -30.62
C GLY A 27 15.19 -66.73 -29.64
N ILE A 28 15.23 -66.94 -28.32
CA ILE A 28 15.17 -65.83 -27.35
C ILE A 28 16.60 -65.51 -26.94
N THR A 29 17.15 -64.38 -27.40
CA THR A 29 18.41 -63.84 -26.88
C THR A 29 18.28 -63.70 -25.37
N PRO A 30 19.12 -64.40 -24.57
CA PRO A 30 19.09 -64.24 -23.13
C PRO A 30 19.48 -62.80 -22.79
N GLU A 31 18.56 -62.05 -22.20
CA GLU A 31 18.86 -60.71 -21.68
C GLU A 31 19.84 -60.86 -20.50
N PHE A 32 21.11 -60.60 -20.78
CA PHE A 32 22.15 -60.56 -19.76
C PHE A 32 22.08 -59.21 -19.04
N TYR A 33 21.49 -59.22 -17.84
CA TYR A 33 21.54 -58.08 -16.92
C TYR A 33 22.94 -58.01 -16.30
N PHE A 34 23.86 -57.29 -16.96
CA PHE A 34 25.14 -56.95 -16.37
C PHE A 34 24.91 -55.90 -15.27
N HIS A 35 24.91 -56.33 -14.02
CA HIS A 35 25.00 -55.42 -12.88
C HIS A 35 26.40 -54.80 -12.85
N LYS A 36 26.61 -53.76 -13.65
CA LYS A 36 27.82 -52.93 -13.56
C LYS A 36 27.74 -52.11 -12.28
N ALA A 37 28.40 -52.57 -11.23
CA ALA A 37 28.59 -51.77 -10.03
C ALA A 37 29.43 -50.54 -10.41
N ILE A 38 28.77 -49.39 -10.56
CA ILE A 38 29.46 -48.13 -10.82
C ILE A 38 30.14 -47.73 -9.50
N ASP A 39 31.43 -48.04 -9.39
CA ASP A 39 32.25 -47.59 -8.28
C ASP A 39 32.62 -46.11 -8.46
N ASN A 40 31.89 -45.24 -7.76
CA ASN A 40 32.11 -43.80 -7.74
C ASN A 40 33.15 -43.36 -6.70
N SER A 41 33.87 -44.30 -6.06
CA SER A 41 34.85 -43.98 -5.00
C SER A 41 35.97 -43.03 -5.46
N ARG A 42 36.26 -42.97 -6.76
CA ARG A 42 37.30 -42.12 -7.37
C ARG A 42 36.76 -40.86 -8.06
N LEU A 43 35.46 -40.59 -7.98
CA LEU A 43 34.87 -39.40 -8.60
C LEU A 43 35.24 -38.14 -7.80
N VAL A 44 36.40 -37.56 -8.13
CA VAL A 44 36.81 -36.27 -7.57
C VAL A 44 36.13 -35.18 -8.38
N LYS A 45 35.32 -34.35 -7.69
CA LYS A 45 34.66 -33.19 -8.30
C LYS A 45 35.70 -32.15 -8.69
N VAL A 46 36.17 -32.20 -9.95
CA VAL A 46 37.05 -31.18 -10.51
C VAL A 46 36.26 -29.87 -10.58
N ALA A 47 36.75 -28.86 -9.86
CA ALA A 47 36.12 -27.56 -9.85
C ALA A 47 36.62 -26.77 -11.06
N ASP A 48 35.82 -26.71 -12.13
CA ASP A 48 36.11 -25.84 -13.26
C ASP A 48 35.95 -24.37 -12.83
N PRO A 49 37.03 -23.56 -12.80
CA PRO A 49 36.94 -22.17 -12.38
C PRO A 49 36.10 -21.33 -13.35
N GLN A 50 36.02 -21.72 -14.63
CA GLN A 50 35.18 -21.08 -15.64
C GLN A 50 33.69 -21.25 -15.35
N ARG A 51 33.22 -22.48 -15.06
CA ARG A 51 31.81 -22.74 -14.71
C ARG A 51 31.38 -21.98 -13.45
N ARG A 52 32.27 -21.85 -12.45
CA ARG A 52 32.01 -21.03 -11.25
C ARG A 52 31.85 -19.54 -11.58
N ARG A 53 32.54 -19.04 -12.61
CA ARG A 53 32.42 -17.64 -13.05
C ARG A 53 31.10 -17.42 -13.80
N GLU A 54 30.73 -18.34 -14.69
CA GLU A 54 29.44 -18.31 -15.41
C GLU A 54 28.25 -18.37 -14.47
N ILE A 55 28.26 -19.27 -13.48
CA ILE A 55 27.19 -19.39 -12.49
C ILE A 55 27.05 -18.10 -11.66
N ARG A 56 28.16 -17.46 -11.30
CA ARG A 56 28.14 -16.16 -10.58
C ARG A 56 27.59 -15.03 -11.45
N MET A 57 27.98 -14.98 -12.73
CA MET A 57 27.41 -13.99 -13.66
C MET A 57 25.92 -14.21 -13.83
N PHE A 58 25.48 -15.44 -14.08
CA PHE A 58 24.07 -15.77 -14.22
C PHE A 58 23.29 -15.43 -12.94
N SER A 59 23.80 -15.79 -11.76
CA SER A 59 23.13 -15.46 -10.51
C SER A 59 23.09 -13.94 -10.28
N SER A 60 24.13 -13.20 -10.68
CA SER A 60 24.14 -11.74 -10.57
C SER A 60 23.09 -11.09 -11.47
N VAL A 61 22.91 -11.57 -12.71
CA VAL A 61 21.89 -11.08 -13.62
C VAL A 61 20.50 -11.36 -13.07
N VAL A 62 20.26 -12.57 -12.56
CA VAL A 62 18.98 -12.94 -11.94
C VAL A 62 18.71 -12.10 -10.70
N ALA A 63 19.71 -11.85 -9.85
CA ALA A 63 19.56 -11.02 -8.66
C ALA A 63 19.22 -9.56 -9.02
N VAL A 64 19.90 -8.99 -10.03
CA VAL A 64 19.60 -7.63 -10.51
C VAL A 64 18.19 -7.56 -11.10
N PHE A 65 17.79 -8.54 -11.91
CA PHE A 65 16.44 -8.61 -12.46
C PHE A 65 15.37 -8.71 -11.36
N PHE A 66 15.60 -9.56 -10.37
CA PHE A 66 14.71 -9.70 -9.22
C PHE A 66 14.57 -8.37 -8.45
N LEU A 67 15.68 -7.68 -8.21
CA LEU A 67 15.68 -6.39 -7.53
C LEU A 67 14.92 -5.32 -8.32
N LEU A 68 15.09 -5.28 -9.65
CA LEU A 68 14.32 -4.41 -10.54
C LEU A 68 12.81 -4.65 -10.43
N VAL A 69 12.38 -5.90 -10.49
CA VAL A 69 10.96 -6.28 -10.35
C VAL A 69 10.43 -5.88 -8.96
N MET A 70 11.23 -6.07 -7.92
CA MET A 70 10.81 -5.74 -6.56
C MET A 70 10.71 -4.22 -6.33
N VAL A 71 11.64 -3.44 -6.88
CA VAL A 71 11.53 -1.96 -6.89
C VAL A 71 10.32 -1.51 -7.70
N TYR A 72 10.04 -2.12 -8.85
CA TYR A 72 8.84 -1.81 -9.65
C TYR A 72 7.55 -2.12 -8.88
N ALA A 73 7.48 -3.29 -8.23
CA ALA A 73 6.34 -3.66 -7.42
C ALA A 73 6.16 -2.70 -6.23
N TRP A 74 7.26 -2.32 -5.58
CA TRP A 74 7.25 -1.30 -4.52
C TRP A 74 6.71 0.03 -5.05
N GLN A 75 7.23 0.52 -6.19
CA GLN A 75 6.78 1.77 -6.81
C GLN A 75 5.31 1.72 -7.19
N HIS A 76 4.84 0.59 -7.75
CA HIS A 76 3.45 0.39 -8.08
C HIS A 76 2.57 0.43 -6.82
N PHE A 77 2.99 -0.24 -5.74
CA PHE A 77 2.27 -0.23 -4.47
C PHE A 77 2.26 1.16 -3.83
N SER A 78 3.39 1.87 -3.81
CA SER A 78 3.45 3.26 -3.37
C SER A 78 2.54 4.15 -4.21
N SER A 79 2.48 3.97 -5.53
CA SER A 79 1.57 4.74 -6.39
C SER A 79 0.10 4.47 -6.06
N ILE A 80 -0.26 3.24 -5.65
CA ILE A 80 -1.61 2.90 -5.22
C ILE A 80 -1.92 3.58 -3.88
N GLU A 81 -0.99 3.56 -2.93
CA GLU A 81 -1.14 4.21 -1.61
C GLU A 81 -1.20 5.74 -1.72
N TYR A 82 -0.37 6.36 -2.56
CA TYR A 82 -0.45 7.78 -2.87
C TYR A 82 -1.74 8.13 -3.61
N GLY A 83 -2.24 7.26 -4.48
CA GLY A 83 -3.54 7.44 -5.14
C GLY A 83 -4.67 7.63 -4.12
N TYR A 84 -4.71 6.82 -3.07
CA TYR A 84 -5.70 6.96 -1.99
C TYR A 84 -5.49 8.19 -1.12
N GLN A 85 -4.24 8.55 -0.81
CA GLN A 85 -3.97 9.77 -0.04
C GLN A 85 -4.36 11.03 -0.82
N ILE A 86 -4.19 11.04 -2.14
CA ILE A 86 -4.62 12.13 -3.02
C ILE A 86 -6.15 12.20 -3.03
N GLU A 87 -6.84 11.07 -3.15
CA GLU A 87 -8.31 11.03 -3.12
C GLU A 87 -8.85 11.56 -1.77
N ALA A 88 -8.25 11.13 -0.64
CA ALA A 88 -8.65 11.58 0.69
C ALA A 88 -8.44 13.09 0.89
N GLN A 89 -7.30 13.62 0.44
CA GLN A 89 -7.03 15.06 0.49
C GLN A 89 -7.96 15.85 -0.43
N ARG A 90 -8.38 15.27 -1.57
CA ARG A 90 -9.30 15.90 -2.52
C ARG A 90 -10.71 16.02 -1.94
N VAL A 91 -11.19 14.96 -1.29
CA VAL A 91 -12.49 14.98 -0.58
C VAL A 91 -12.52 16.05 0.51
N GLU A 92 -11.44 16.20 1.28
CA GLU A 92 -11.39 17.22 2.32
C GLU A 92 -11.35 18.65 1.74
N ARG A 93 -10.62 18.86 0.64
CA ARG A 93 -10.65 20.15 -0.07
C ARG A 93 -12.05 20.48 -0.59
N ASP A 94 -12.72 19.53 -1.21
CA ASP A 94 -14.05 19.74 -1.77
C ASP A 94 -15.07 20.05 -0.65
N ARG A 95 -14.95 19.36 0.50
CA ARG A 95 -15.76 19.66 1.70
C ARG A 95 -15.54 21.08 2.20
N LEU A 96 -14.28 21.52 2.30
CA LEU A 96 -13.95 22.87 2.76
C LEU A 96 -14.43 23.95 1.77
N VAL A 97 -14.37 23.69 0.47
CA VAL A 97 -14.89 24.59 -0.56
C VAL A 97 -16.40 24.73 -0.45
N GLU A 98 -17.12 23.63 -0.27
CA GLU A 98 -18.57 23.67 -0.11
C GLU A 98 -18.96 24.43 1.17
N LEU A 99 -18.28 24.17 2.29
CA LEU A 99 -18.49 24.90 3.54
C LEU A 99 -18.21 26.40 3.39
N ASN A 100 -17.15 26.78 2.67
CA ASN A 100 -16.88 28.20 2.42
C ASN A 100 -17.99 28.85 1.60
N ARG A 101 -18.51 28.12 0.60
CA ARG A 101 -19.63 28.58 -0.23
C ARG A 101 -20.90 28.77 0.60
N THR A 102 -21.25 27.82 1.47
CA THR A 102 -22.43 27.93 2.34
C THR A 102 -22.28 29.09 3.30
N LEU A 103 -21.11 29.25 3.94
CA LEU A 103 -20.85 30.36 4.85
C LEU A 103 -20.96 31.73 4.16
N ARG A 104 -20.47 31.86 2.92
CA ARG A 104 -20.62 33.09 2.14
C ARG A 104 -22.07 33.39 1.78
N LEU A 105 -22.87 32.36 1.49
CA LEU A 105 -24.29 32.52 1.23
C LEU A 105 -25.05 32.93 2.50
N GLU A 106 -24.71 32.34 3.64
CA GLU A 106 -25.26 32.73 4.94
C GLU A 106 -24.88 34.17 5.30
N GLU A 107 -23.63 34.56 5.10
CA GLU A 107 -23.17 35.93 5.33
C GLU A 107 -23.94 36.91 4.44
N ALA A 108 -24.09 36.61 3.15
CA ALA A 108 -24.87 37.45 2.24
C ALA A 108 -26.35 37.54 2.65
N ALA A 109 -26.94 36.44 3.11
CA ALA A 109 -28.33 36.39 3.58
C ALA A 109 -28.54 37.08 4.93
N LEU A 110 -27.52 37.15 5.78
CA LEU A 110 -27.54 37.90 7.04
C LEU A 110 -27.32 39.39 6.79
N ARG A 111 -26.53 39.73 5.78
CA ARG A 111 -26.20 41.11 5.40
C ARG A 111 -27.23 41.73 4.45
N ASP A 112 -28.26 40.98 4.07
CA ASP A 112 -29.36 41.47 3.24
C ASP A 112 -30.08 42.65 3.92
N PRO A 113 -29.99 43.87 3.37
CA PRO A 113 -30.58 45.07 3.96
C PRO A 113 -32.10 44.96 4.10
N GLY A 114 -32.78 44.23 3.21
CA GLY A 114 -34.21 44.00 3.32
C GLY A 114 -34.59 43.23 4.59
N ARG A 115 -33.78 42.22 4.95
CA ARG A 115 -33.95 41.46 6.20
C ARG A 115 -33.65 42.32 7.43
N ILE A 116 -32.63 43.16 7.37
CA ILE A 116 -32.27 44.10 8.44
C ILE A 116 -33.39 45.12 8.67
N ASP A 117 -33.96 45.69 7.61
CA ASP A 117 -35.06 46.65 7.69
C ASP A 117 -36.35 46.05 8.29
N VAL A 118 -36.65 44.79 7.96
CA VAL A 118 -37.80 44.09 8.56
C VAL A 118 -37.55 43.83 10.05
N LEU A 119 -36.34 43.45 10.42
CA LEU A 119 -35.98 43.23 11.82
C LEU A 119 -35.96 44.53 12.63
N ALA A 120 -35.44 45.62 12.04
CA ALA A 120 -35.43 46.96 12.62
C ALA A 120 -36.86 47.43 12.91
N ARG A 121 -37.77 47.31 11.95
CA ARG A 121 -39.18 47.65 12.13
C ARG A 121 -39.87 46.82 13.22
N ARG A 122 -39.56 45.52 13.33
CA ARG A 122 -40.05 44.66 14.42
C ARG A 122 -39.55 45.09 15.80
N MET A 123 -38.34 45.67 15.87
CA MET A 123 -37.76 46.22 17.10
C MET A 123 -38.21 47.67 17.38
N GLY A 124 -39.12 48.23 16.58
CA GLY A 124 -39.59 49.62 16.72
C GLY A 124 -38.59 50.67 16.24
N LEU A 125 -37.55 50.26 15.52
CA LEU A 125 -36.60 51.16 14.87
C LEU A 125 -37.18 51.60 13.53
N GLU A 126 -37.23 52.91 13.30
CA GLU A 126 -37.78 53.52 12.09
C GLU A 126 -36.69 54.35 11.39
N SER A 127 -36.78 54.48 10.06
CA SER A 127 -35.82 55.25 9.29
C SER A 127 -35.81 56.72 9.77
N PRO A 128 -34.63 57.32 10.01
CA PRO A 128 -34.55 58.68 10.52
C PRO A 128 -35.20 59.67 9.55
N HIS A 129 -35.97 60.62 10.09
CA HIS A 129 -36.58 61.68 9.29
C HIS A 129 -35.51 62.64 8.74
N PRO A 130 -35.74 63.29 7.58
CA PRO A 130 -34.80 64.24 7.00
C PRO A 130 -34.51 65.37 8.01
N GLY A 131 -33.26 65.46 8.49
CA GLY A 131 -32.82 66.44 9.49
C GLY A 131 -32.47 65.90 10.88
N GLN A 132 -32.74 64.61 11.17
CA GLN A 132 -32.45 63.98 12.48
C GLN A 132 -31.04 63.32 12.54
N VAL A 133 -30.30 63.32 11.43
CA VAL A 133 -28.98 62.69 11.33
C VAL A 133 -27.90 63.73 11.61
N VAL A 134 -27.34 63.71 12.82
CA VAL A 134 -26.16 64.52 13.18
C VAL A 134 -24.91 63.73 12.83
N SER A 135 -24.25 64.09 11.74
CA SER A 135 -22.90 63.57 11.44
C SER A 135 -21.91 64.28 12.36
N LEU A 136 -21.33 63.55 13.32
CA LEU A 136 -20.18 64.07 14.08
C LEU A 136 -18.98 64.07 13.13
N ASP A 137 -18.71 65.21 12.51
CA ASP A 137 -17.53 65.40 11.69
C ASP A 137 -16.29 65.37 12.60
N ALA A 138 -15.46 64.35 12.45
CA ALA A 138 -14.27 64.12 13.27
C ALA A 138 -13.14 65.06 12.87
N GLY A 139 -13.36 66.37 13.01
CA GLY A 139 -12.48 67.40 12.46
C GLY A 139 -12.08 68.56 13.37
N THR A 140 -12.68 68.76 14.56
CA THR A 140 -12.32 69.96 15.35
C THR A 140 -12.42 69.87 16.89
N ALA A 141 -12.25 68.71 17.53
CA ALA A 141 -12.15 68.64 19.00
C ALA A 141 -10.91 67.87 19.43
N GLY A 142 -9.83 68.60 19.69
CA GLY A 142 -8.49 68.09 19.94
C GLY A 142 -8.23 67.46 21.31
N ASP A 143 -9.19 66.77 21.95
CA ASP A 143 -8.87 66.03 23.19
C ASP A 143 -9.89 64.94 23.63
N SER A 144 -10.65 64.33 22.72
CA SER A 144 -11.57 63.24 23.11
C SER A 144 -10.98 61.84 22.89
N PRO A 145 -11.11 60.91 23.87
CA PRO A 145 -10.51 59.59 23.79
C PRO A 145 -11.14 58.79 22.64
N VAL A 146 -10.27 58.24 21.79
CA VAL A 146 -10.64 57.45 20.61
C VAL A 146 -11.41 56.20 21.06
N MET A 147 -12.72 56.18 20.80
CA MET A 147 -13.62 55.12 21.25
C MET A 147 -13.59 53.86 20.37
N ALA A 148 -13.13 53.93 19.12
CA ALA A 148 -12.93 52.74 18.28
C ALA A 148 -12.02 53.03 17.09
N ARG A 149 -11.01 52.16 16.89
CA ARG A 149 -10.15 52.16 15.69
C ARG A 149 -10.32 50.82 14.97
N VAL A 150 -10.81 50.86 13.73
CA VAL A 150 -10.84 49.68 12.86
C VAL A 150 -9.44 49.43 12.32
N SER A 151 -8.80 48.35 12.76
CA SER A 151 -7.56 47.84 12.16
C SER A 151 -7.92 46.74 11.16
N PRO A 152 -7.55 46.86 9.87
CA PRO A 152 -7.77 45.78 8.92
C PRO A 152 -6.85 44.59 9.27
N VAL A 153 -7.45 43.43 9.55
CA VAL A 153 -6.72 42.16 9.74
C VAL A 153 -6.23 41.68 8.38
N ALA A 154 -4.91 41.62 8.20
CA ALA A 154 -4.29 41.06 7.00
C ALA A 154 -4.41 39.53 7.03
N VAL A 155 -5.08 38.96 6.02
CA VAL A 155 -5.16 37.52 5.81
C VAL A 155 -3.88 37.06 5.13
N ILE A 156 -3.03 36.32 5.83
CA ILE A 156 -1.80 35.73 5.28
C ILE A 156 -2.21 34.43 4.55
N PRO A 157 -1.99 34.30 3.23
CA PRO A 157 -2.25 33.05 2.53
C PRO A 157 -1.22 31.99 2.98
N ALA A 158 -1.70 30.80 3.29
CA ALA A 158 -0.85 29.65 3.62
C ALA A 158 -0.02 29.22 2.39
N GLN A 159 1.28 29.02 2.59
CA GLN A 159 2.22 28.45 1.61
C GLN A 159 2.11 26.93 1.54
#